data_AF-A0AAW4CJ47-F1
#
_entry.id   AF-A0AAW4CJ47-F1
#
_cell.length_a   1.000
_cell.length_b   1.000
_cell.length_c   1.000
_cell.angle_alpha   90.00
_cell.angle_beta   90.00
_cell.angle_gamma   90.00
#
_symmetry.space_group_name_H-M   'P 1'
#
loop_
_entity.id
_entity.type
_entity.pdbx_description
1 polymer ?
#
loop_
_entity_poly.entity_id
_entity_poly.type
_entity_poly.pdbx_seq_one_letter_code
_entity_poly.pdbx_strand_id
1 'polypeptide(L)' 'MSNLFSRFQKLIPTYPLRVGEVIAYADGVATIQEQGGMATARGEATVGDRVFFRNGAIEGPAPDLTIEIIEV' A
#
# COMPACT_ATOMS: atom_id res chain seq x y z
N MET A 1 34.74 12.01 4.25
CA MET A 1 34.28 10.61 4.39
C MET A 1 32.80 10.63 4.73
N SER A 2 31.95 10.07 3.87
CA SER A 2 30.50 9.99 4.13
C SER A 2 30.22 8.94 5.20
N ASN A 3 29.40 9.26 6.20
CA ASN A 3 28.97 8.32 7.24
C ASN A 3 28.18 7.14 6.62
N LEU A 4 28.76 5.93 6.63
CA LEU A 4 28.16 4.72 6.06
C LEU A 4 26.88 4.29 6.78
N PHE A 5 26.81 4.47 8.09
CA PHE A 5 25.63 4.16 8.89
C PHE A 5 24.43 5.06 8.53
N SER A 6 24.67 6.34 8.25
CA SER A 6 23.63 7.26 7.75
C SER A 6 23.14 6.87 6.35
N ARG A 7 24.02 6.37 5.47
CA ARG A 7 23.61 5.85 4.16
C ARG A 7 22.75 4.59 4.28
N PHE A 8 23.12 3.68 5.16
CA PHE A 8 22.35 2.46 5.41
C PHE A 8 20.95 2.76 5.94
N GLN A 9 20.83 3.66 6.92
CA GLN A 9 19.52 4.07 7.47
C GLN A 9 18.58 4.65 6.40
N LYS A 10 19.11 5.37 5.41
CA LYS A 10 18.30 5.92 4.30
C LYS A 10 17.73 4.86 3.36
N LEU A 11 18.28 3.64 3.37
CA LEU A 11 17.75 2.52 2.58
C LEU A 11 16.56 1.83 3.27
N ILE A 12 16.39 2.05 4.58
CA ILE A 12 15.30 1.45 5.34
C ILE A 12 14.11 2.41 5.31
N PRO A 13 12.99 2.04 4.67
CA PRO A 13 11.81 2.89 4.66
C PRO A 13 11.23 3.02 6.07
N THR A 14 10.91 4.24 6.48
CA THR A 14 10.36 4.57 7.81
C THR A 14 8.96 3.99 8.02
N TYR A 15 8.19 3.84 6.95
CA TYR A 15 6.83 3.31 6.98
C TYR A 15 6.71 2.09 6.05
N PRO A 16 6.04 1.01 6.49
CA PRO A 16 5.82 -0.16 5.64
C PRO A 16 4.94 0.19 4.44
N LEU A 17 5.24 -0.41 3.29
CA LEU A 17 4.30 -0.44 2.17
C LEU A 17 3.19 -1.44 2.51
N ARG A 18 1.95 -1.02 2.35
CA ARG A 18 0.77 -1.81 2.70
C ARG A 18 -0.12 -2.02 1.48
N VAL A 19 -0.95 -3.06 1.52
CA VAL A 19 -1.85 -3.43 0.43
C VAL A 19 -3.25 -3.64 0.97
N GLY A 20 -4.25 -3.12 0.24
CA GLY A 20 -5.64 -3.30 0.58
C GLY A 20 -6.56 -2.95 -0.58
N GLU A 21 -7.85 -3.19 -0.38
CA GLU A 21 -8.91 -2.94 -1.36
C GLU A 21 -9.64 -1.65 -1.02
N VAL A 22 -9.90 -0.80 -2.01
CA VAL A 22 -10.66 0.44 -1.82
C VAL A 22 -12.15 0.13 -1.68
N ILE A 23 -12.72 0.39 -0.50
CA ILE A 23 -14.14 0.14 -0.20
C ILE A 23 -15.00 1.40 -0.30
N ALA A 24 -14.39 2.58 -0.22
CA ALA A 24 -15.05 3.86 -0.45
C ALA A 24 -14.06 4.90 -0.97
N TYR A 25 -14.55 5.86 -1.74
CA TYR A 25 -13.75 6.95 -2.28
C TYR A 25 -14.56 8.25 -2.27
N ALA A 26 -14.02 9.30 -1.64
CA ALA A 26 -14.65 10.62 -1.61
C ALA A 26 -13.57 11.70 -1.54
N ASP A 27 -13.75 12.78 -2.33
CA ASP A 27 -12.92 14.00 -2.27
C ASP A 27 -11.40 13.75 -2.31
N GLY A 28 -10.94 12.78 -3.11
CA GLY A 28 -9.51 12.46 -3.23
C GLY A 28 -8.95 11.55 -2.12
N VAL A 29 -9.82 11.06 -1.22
CA VAL A 29 -9.47 10.18 -0.11
C VAL A 29 -10.17 8.83 -0.28
N ALA A 30 -9.37 7.76 -0.30
CA ALA A 30 -9.83 6.39 -0.30
C ALA A 30 -9.91 5.84 1.13
N THR A 31 -10.99 5.11 1.42
CA THR A 31 -11.07 4.18 2.55
C THR A 31 -10.67 2.81 2.04
N ILE A 32 -9.61 2.25 2.60
CA ILE A 32 -8.98 1.01 2.17
C ILE A 32 -9.20 -0.04 3.26
N GLN A 33 -9.74 -1.19 2.87
CA GLN A 33 -9.80 -2.38 3.72
C GLN A 33 -8.50 -3.17 3.57
N GLU A 34 -7.77 -3.31 4.69
CA GLU A 34 -6.53 -4.06 4.79
C GLU A 34 -6.72 -5.30 5.69
N GLN A 35 -5.81 -6.27 5.60
CA GLN A 35 -5.72 -7.38 6.55
C GLN A 35 -5.39 -6.87 7.96
N GLY A 36 -6.44 -6.58 8.74
CA GLY A 36 -6.32 -6.10 10.12
C GLY A 36 -7.06 -4.79 10.43
N GLY A 37 -7.75 -4.18 9.45
CA GLY A 37 -8.60 -3.01 9.71
C GLY A 37 -8.90 -2.15 8.49
N MET A 38 -9.33 -0.92 8.77
CA MET A 38 -9.54 0.12 7.75
C MET A 38 -8.44 1.17 7.84
N ALA A 39 -7.96 1.62 6.69
CA ALA A 39 -7.01 2.71 6.55
C ALA A 39 -7.58 3.79 5.64
N THR A 40 -7.13 5.03 5.79
CA THR A 40 -7.43 6.11 4.87
C THR A 40 -6.14 6.55 4.16
N ALA A 41 -6.23 6.77 2.86
CA ALA A 41 -5.11 7.26 2.06
C ALA A 41 -5.57 8.20 0.96
N ARG A 42 -4.72 9.17 0.62
CA ARG A 42 -4.95 10.13 -0.47
C ARG A 42 -4.34 9.63 -1.77
N GLY A 43 -5.06 9.83 -2.87
CA GLY A 43 -4.59 9.50 -4.21
C GLY A 43 -5.74 9.20 -5.15
N GLU A 44 -5.43 8.97 -6.43
CA GLU A 44 -6.41 8.51 -7.40
C GLU A 44 -6.60 7.00 -7.25
N ALA A 45 -7.85 6.57 -7.04
CA ALA A 45 -8.23 5.17 -7.00
C ALA A 45 -9.73 5.03 -7.23
N THR A 46 -10.16 3.85 -7.65
CA THR A 46 -11.57 3.48 -7.83
C THR A 46 -11.97 2.49 -6.74
N VAL A 47 -13.25 2.49 -6.35
CA VAL A 47 -13.80 1.45 -5.47
C VAL A 47 -13.66 0.08 -6.12
N GLY A 48 -13.14 -0.89 -5.37
CA GLY A 48 -12.78 -2.23 -5.84
C GLY A 48 -11.31 -2.38 -6.25
N ASP A 49 -10.55 -1.29 -6.38
CA ASP A 49 -9.13 -1.39 -6.73
C ASP A 49 -8.31 -1.92 -5.55
N ARG A 50 -7.38 -2.83 -5.84
CA ARG A 50 -6.27 -3.13 -4.94
C ARG A 50 -5.18 -2.09 -5.12
N VAL A 51 -4.76 -1.46 -4.03
CA VAL A 51 -3.75 -0.38 -4.06
C VAL A 51 -2.62 -0.62 -3.07
N PHE A 52 -1.43 -0.17 -3.45
CA PHE A 52 -0.33 0.01 -2.52
C PHE A 52 -0.42 1.39 -1.89
N PHE A 53 -0.33 1.44 -0.56
CA PHE A 53 -0.38 2.70 0.18
C PHE A 53 0.66 2.72 1.31
N ARG A 54 1.18 3.92 1.60
CA ARG A 54 2.16 4.15 2.66
C ARG A 54 1.93 5.53 3.26
N ASN A 55 1.99 5.63 4.58
CA ASN A 55 1.90 6.89 5.31
C ASN A 55 0.70 7.78 4.89
N GLY A 56 -0.46 7.17 4.59
CA GLY A 56 -1.66 7.90 4.19
C GLY A 56 -1.67 8.40 2.73
N ALA A 57 -0.76 7.92 1.88
CA ALA A 57 -0.76 8.19 0.44
C ALA A 57 -0.82 6.88 -0.35
N ILE A 58 -1.58 6.86 -1.44
CA ILE A 58 -1.59 5.78 -2.42
C ILE A 58 -0.36 5.96 -3.30
N GLU A 59 0.50 4.94 -3.34
CA GLU A 59 1.70 4.93 -4.18
C GLU A 59 1.41 4.37 -5.59
N GLY A 60 0.40 3.52 -5.74
CA GLY A 60 -0.04 3.00 -7.04
C GLY A 60 -0.94 1.77 -6.95
N PRO A 61 -1.37 1.21 -8.10
CA PRO A 61 -2.16 -0.01 -8.15
C PRO A 61 -1.33 -1.22 -7.70
N ALA A 62 -1.97 -2.12 -6.95
CA ALA A 62 -1.40 -3.39 -6.56
C ALA A 62 -1.93 -4.50 -7.47
N PRO A 63 -1.06 -5.38 -8.00
CA PRO A 63 -1.49 -6.46 -8.88
C PRO A 63 -2.36 -7.47 -8.15
N ASP A 64 -3.21 -8.14 -8.91
CA ASP A 64 -3.97 -9.29 -8.45
C ASP A 64 -3.04 -10.46 -8.17
N LEU A 65 -3.31 -11.16 -7.06
CA LEU A 65 -2.62 -12.39 -6.73
C LEU A 65 -3.24 -13.52 -7.54
N THR A 66 -2.52 -14.01 -8.56
CA THR A 66 -2.92 -15.22 -9.28
C THR A 66 -2.85 -16.40 -8.31
N ILE A 67 -3.96 -17.13 -8.17
CA ILE A 67 -4.04 -18.33 -7.32
C ILE A 67 -3.76 -19.54 -8.21
N GLU A 68 -2.73 -20.32 -7.86
CA GLU A 68 -2.56 -21.68 -8.40
C GLU A 68 -3.14 -22.71 -7.42
N ILE A 69 -3.98 -23.60 -7.96
CA ILE A 69 -4.53 -24.74 -7.22
C ILE A 69 -3.62 -25.94 -7.49
N ILE A 70 -3.02 -26.49 -6.43
CA ILE A 70 -2.22 -27.71 -6.51
C ILE A 70 -3.11 -28.90 -6.15
N GLU A 71 -3.28 -29.85 -7.07
CA GLU A 71 -3.99 -31.10 -6.82
C GLU A 71 -3.11 -32.09 -6.04
N VAL A 72 -3.71 -32.86 -5.12
CA VAL A 72 -3.05 -33.87 -4.26
C VAL A 72 -3.22 -35.26 -4.85
#